data_AF-A0A0S8KUS8-F1
#
_entry.id   AF-A0A0S8KUS8-F1
#
_cell.length_a   1.000
_cell.length_b   1.000
_cell.length_c   1.000
_cell.angle_alpha   90.00
_cell.angle_beta   90.00
_cell.angle_gamma   90.00
#
_symmetry.space_group_name_H-M   'P 1'
#
loop_
_entity.id
_entity.type
_entity.pdbx_description
1 polymer ?
#
loop_
_entity_poly.entity_id
_entity_poly.type
_entity_poly.pdbx_seq_one_letter_code
_entity_poly.pdbx_strand_id
1 'polypeptide(L)'
;MKNKGMFWHVHHNQLLEYCYDYKRRLNTINTTKPRNERKLRKRLIKPVKGKLPAKLTNALQAYAKAGQACVKARQPCVKAGQAYVKAEQACNKAWQAYNKARQAYDKAQRAYDNAELIYDRVLENYLPELEVLHAKECPDCPWDGKKIIFNK
;
A
#
# COMPACT_ATOMS: atom_id res chain seq x y z
N MET A 1 30.98 33.30 -13.21
CA MET A 1 31.10 32.15 -14.13
C MET A 1 29.73 31.49 -14.27
N LYS A 2 29.30 31.05 -15.46
CA LYS A 2 27.99 30.38 -15.63
C LYS A 2 27.91 29.15 -14.71
N ASN A 3 26.80 28.97 -13.99
CA ASN A 3 26.62 27.81 -13.10
C ASN A 3 26.02 26.59 -13.83
N LYS A 4 25.35 26.81 -14.96
CA LYS A 4 24.75 25.77 -15.80
C LYS A 4 24.79 26.14 -17.29
N GLY A 5 24.65 25.18 -18.18
CA GLY A 5 24.64 25.37 -19.63
C GLY A 5 25.49 24.34 -20.36
N MET A 6 25.79 24.57 -21.64
CA MET A 6 26.72 23.72 -22.38
C MET A 6 28.17 24.00 -21.99
N PHE A 7 28.92 22.95 -21.68
CA PHE A 7 30.32 22.99 -21.29
C PHE A 7 31.12 21.96 -22.09
N TRP A 8 32.39 22.26 -22.31
CA TRP A 8 33.38 21.31 -22.80
C TRP A 8 33.77 20.36 -21.68
N HIS A 9 33.94 19.08 -21.99
CA HIS A 9 34.55 18.09 -21.09
C HIS A 9 33.98 18.04 -19.66
N VAL A 10 32.66 18.14 -19.51
CA VAL A 10 32.00 17.91 -18.20
C VAL A 10 32.35 16.50 -17.73
N HIS A 11 32.17 15.50 -18.59
CA HIS A 11 32.76 14.16 -18.48
C HIS A 11 33.95 14.00 -19.44
N HIS A 12 34.98 13.26 -19.00
CA HIS A 12 36.24 13.10 -19.75
C HIS A 12 36.10 12.36 -21.10
N ASN A 13 35.02 11.59 -21.28
CA ASN A 13 34.70 10.84 -22.48
C ASN A 13 33.65 11.56 -23.36
N GLN A 14 33.31 12.81 -23.04
CA GLN A 14 32.37 13.61 -23.82
C GLN A 14 33.00 14.96 -24.15
N LEU A 15 32.97 15.33 -25.42
CA LEU A 15 33.47 16.64 -25.85
C LEU A 15 32.56 17.76 -25.33
N LEU A 16 31.25 17.57 -25.44
CA LEU A 16 30.23 18.59 -25.20
C LEU A 16 29.06 18.00 -24.42
N GLU A 17 28.68 18.65 -23.33
CA GLU A 17 27.59 18.18 -22.46
C GLU A 17 26.92 19.35 -21.73
N TYR A 18 25.65 19.18 -21.37
CA TYR A 18 24.96 20.14 -20.52
C TYR A 18 25.39 19.94 -19.04
N CYS A 19 26.09 20.93 -18.48
CA CYS A 19 26.40 20.99 -17.07
C CYS A 19 25.21 21.58 -16.30
N TYR A 20 24.59 20.78 -15.44
CA TYR A 20 23.47 21.23 -14.59
C TYR A 20 23.92 22.06 -13.39
N ASP A 21 25.09 21.75 -12.83
CA ASP A 21 25.68 22.44 -11.69
C ASP A 21 27.21 22.34 -11.76
N TYR A 22 27.83 23.44 -12.20
CA TYR A 22 29.27 23.55 -12.38
C TYR A 22 30.03 23.43 -11.06
N LYS A 23 29.55 24.07 -9.99
CA LYS A 23 30.21 24.03 -8.67
C LYS A 23 30.21 22.62 -8.11
N ARG A 24 29.05 21.94 -8.16
CA ARG A 24 28.94 20.54 -7.76
C ARG A 24 29.87 19.66 -8.59
N ARG A 25 29.96 19.90 -9.90
CA ARG A 25 30.87 19.13 -10.76
C ARG A 25 32.34 19.32 -10.37
N LEU A 26 32.78 20.55 -10.12
CA LEU A 26 34.13 20.82 -9.63
C LEU A 26 34.39 20.11 -8.30
N ASN A 27 33.41 20.11 -7.39
CA ASN A 27 33.52 19.36 -6.13
C ASN A 27 33.68 17.85 -6.40
N THR A 28 32.85 17.26 -7.26
CA THR A 28 32.96 15.86 -7.67
C THR A 28 34.33 15.54 -8.27
N ILE A 29 34.92 16.43 -9.07
CA ILE A 29 36.27 16.25 -9.60
C ILE A 29 37.30 16.20 -8.45
N ASN A 30 37.16 17.07 -7.46
CA ASN A 30 38.07 17.11 -6.31
C ASN A 30 37.93 15.89 -5.38
N THR A 31 36.71 15.36 -5.21
CA THR A 31 36.46 14.30 -4.22
C THR A 31 36.58 12.89 -4.80
N THR A 32 36.08 12.68 -6.03
CA THR A 32 35.89 11.31 -6.57
C THR A 32 36.85 10.91 -7.67
N LYS A 33 37.53 11.86 -8.34
CA LYS A 33 38.37 11.56 -9.51
C LYS A 33 39.83 11.28 -9.12
N PRO A 34 40.57 10.48 -9.91
CA PRO A 34 41.98 10.20 -9.65
C PRO A 34 42.81 11.48 -9.52
N ARG A 35 43.71 11.53 -8.52
CA ARG A 35 44.45 12.77 -8.15
C ARG A 35 45.21 13.38 -9.32
N ASN A 36 45.88 12.54 -10.11
CA ASN A 36 46.63 12.92 -11.31
C ASN A 36 45.75 13.53 -12.42
N GLU A 37 44.46 13.25 -12.46
CA GLU A 37 43.54 13.79 -13.48
C GLU A 37 42.89 15.12 -13.09
N ARG A 38 42.81 15.44 -11.79
CA ARG A 38 41.99 16.57 -11.28
C ARG A 38 42.39 17.90 -11.87
N LYS A 39 43.70 18.18 -11.97
CA LYS A 39 44.24 19.43 -12.52
C LYS A 39 43.80 19.62 -13.97
N LEU A 40 43.95 18.57 -14.78
CA LEU A 40 43.57 18.59 -16.19
C LEU A 40 42.06 18.72 -16.35
N ARG A 41 41.26 17.91 -15.65
CA ARG A 41 39.79 17.96 -15.71
C ARG A 41 39.24 19.35 -15.36
N LYS A 42 39.74 19.97 -14.29
CA LYS A 42 39.34 21.34 -13.88
C LYS A 42 39.74 22.40 -14.92
N ARG A 43 40.89 22.23 -15.58
CA ARG A 43 41.34 23.14 -16.65
C ARG A 43 40.47 23.01 -17.90
N LEU A 44 40.04 21.80 -18.26
CA LEU A 44 39.31 21.54 -19.51
C LEU A 44 37.81 21.78 -19.41
N ILE A 45 37.21 21.66 -18.22
CA ILE A 45 35.80 21.97 -18.02
C ILE A 45 35.54 23.48 -18.16
N LYS A 46 35.07 23.91 -19.33
CA LYS A 46 34.87 25.33 -19.66
C LYS A 46 33.49 25.54 -20.28
N PRO A 47 32.79 26.66 -19.98
CA PRO A 47 31.53 26.97 -20.63
C PRO A 47 31.76 27.20 -22.13
N VAL A 48 30.82 26.72 -22.95
CA VAL A 48 30.78 27.08 -24.36
C VAL A 48 30.49 28.57 -24.49
N LYS A 49 31.38 29.31 -25.17
CA LYS A 49 31.26 30.75 -25.39
C LYS A 49 30.65 31.11 -26.75
N GLY A 50 30.93 30.31 -27.78
CA GLY A 50 30.47 30.53 -29.15
C GLY A 50 29.06 29.99 -29.42
N LYS A 51 28.58 30.22 -30.65
CA LYS A 51 27.35 29.60 -31.15
C LYS A 51 27.64 28.15 -31.54
N LEU A 52 26.80 27.23 -31.09
CA LEU A 52 26.81 25.85 -31.55
C LEU A 52 26.12 25.74 -32.92
N PRO A 53 26.43 24.70 -33.72
CA PRO A 53 25.71 24.45 -34.96
C PRO A 53 24.19 24.40 -34.75
N ALA A 54 23.43 24.98 -35.68
CA ALA A 54 21.96 25.06 -35.56
C ALA A 54 21.32 23.67 -35.42
N LYS A 55 21.76 22.70 -36.23
CA LYS A 55 21.28 21.31 -36.17
C LYS A 55 21.46 20.68 -34.78
N LEU A 56 22.61 20.91 -34.16
CA LEU A 56 22.90 20.42 -32.81
C LEU A 56 22.04 21.12 -31.75
N THR A 57 21.88 22.44 -31.88
CA THR A 57 21.03 23.22 -30.97
C THR A 57 19.58 22.75 -31.02
N ASN A 58 19.04 22.50 -32.21
CA ASN A 58 17.69 21.97 -32.41
C ASN A 58 17.54 20.56 -31.81
N ALA A 59 18.54 19.69 -32.01
CA ALA A 59 18.53 18.34 -31.42
C ALA A 59 18.52 18.39 -29.88
N LEU A 60 19.33 19.27 -29.27
CA LEU A 60 19.35 19.45 -27.81
C LEU A 60 18.01 19.98 -27.27
N GLN A 61 17.36 20.91 -27.99
CA GLN A 61 16.03 21.40 -27.63
C GLN A 61 14.97 20.29 -27.73
N ALA A 62 15.00 19.50 -28.80
CA ALA A 62 14.10 18.36 -28.97
C ALA A 62 14.29 17.33 -27.86
N TYR A 63 15.54 16.98 -27.53
CA TYR A 63 15.87 16.09 -26.42
C TYR A 63 15.36 16.62 -25.07
N ALA A 64 15.55 17.92 -24.79
CA ALA A 64 15.04 18.53 -23.57
C ALA A 64 13.51 18.50 -23.49
N LYS A 65 12.81 18.77 -24.60
CA LYS A 65 11.34 18.68 -24.69
C LYS A 65 10.85 17.25 -24.45
N ALA A 66 11.51 16.26 -25.06
CA ALA A 66 11.19 14.85 -24.85
C ALA A 66 11.40 14.44 -23.38
N GLY A 67 12.51 14.85 -22.76
CA GLY A 67 12.76 14.61 -21.34
C GLY A 67 11.67 15.21 -20.44
N GLN A 68 11.24 16.44 -20.71
CA GLN A 68 10.13 17.07 -19.98
C GLN A 68 8.81 16.31 -20.18
N ALA A 69 8.52 15.83 -21.40
CA ALA A 69 7.36 15.01 -21.68
C ALA A 69 7.39 13.70 -20.89
N CYS A 70 8.54 13.01 -20.83
CA CYS A 70 8.71 11.80 -20.02
C CYS A 70 8.49 12.06 -18.53
N VAL A 71 9.03 13.16 -17.98
CA VAL A 71 8.80 13.52 -16.57
C VAL A 71 7.33 13.77 -16.30
N LYS A 72 6.64 14.52 -17.18
CA LYS A 72 5.19 14.75 -17.08
C LYS A 72 4.40 13.45 -17.16
N ALA A 73 4.76 12.54 -18.07
CA ALA A 73 4.10 11.24 -18.21
C ALA A 73 4.35 10.31 -17.02
N ARG A 74 5.47 10.46 -16.29
CA ARG A 74 5.76 9.66 -15.09
C ARG A 74 4.95 10.10 -13.87
N GLN A 75 4.60 11.38 -13.75
CA GLN A 75 3.83 11.89 -12.61
C GLN A 75 2.49 11.16 -12.36
N PRO A 76 1.62 10.91 -13.36
CA PRO A 76 0.39 10.16 -13.13
C PRO A 76 0.67 8.73 -12.67
N CYS A 77 1.70 8.05 -13.19
CA CYS A 77 2.06 6.70 -12.73
C CYS A 77 2.47 6.68 -11.26
N VAL A 78 3.22 7.69 -10.80
CA VAL A 78 3.58 7.82 -9.37
C VAL A 78 2.33 8.01 -8.51
N LYS A 79 1.40 8.88 -8.94
CA LYS A 79 0.13 9.09 -8.22
C LYS A 79 -0.71 7.83 -8.17
N ALA A 80 -0.79 7.08 -9.27
CA ALA A 80 -1.50 5.80 -9.33
C ALA A 80 -0.90 4.78 -8.36
N GLY A 81 0.44 4.66 -8.30
CA GLY A 81 1.12 3.81 -7.33
C GLY A 81 0.82 4.20 -5.88
N GLN A 82 0.78 5.50 -5.57
CA GLN A 82 0.40 5.96 -4.22
C GLN A 82 -1.06 5.63 -3.88
N ALA A 83 -1.97 5.75 -4.85
CA ALA A 83 -3.38 5.37 -4.66
C ALA A 83 -3.52 3.86 -4.41
N TYR A 84 -2.79 3.03 -5.15
CA TYR A 84 -2.75 1.58 -4.96
C TYR A 84 -2.33 1.20 -3.55
N VAL A 85 -1.22 1.76 -3.04
CA VAL A 85 -0.72 1.48 -1.68
C VAL A 85 -1.76 1.85 -0.62
N LYS A 86 -2.48 2.97 -0.79
CA LYS A 86 -3.56 3.36 0.13
C LYS A 86 -4.72 2.38 0.10
N ALA A 87 -5.11 1.90 -1.08
CA ALA A 87 -6.18 0.91 -1.22
C ALA A 87 -5.79 -0.43 -0.55
N GLU A 88 -4.56 -0.89 -0.75
CA GLU A 88 -4.04 -2.10 -0.10
C GLU A 88 -4.06 -1.98 1.43
N GLN A 89 -3.64 -0.84 1.97
CA GLN A 89 -3.72 -0.57 3.41
C GLN A 89 -5.16 -0.58 3.94
N ALA A 90 -6.12 -0.06 3.17
CA ALA A 90 -7.53 -0.08 3.54
C ALA A 90 -8.08 -1.52 3.55
N CYS A 91 -7.76 -2.32 2.54
CA CYS A 91 -8.14 -3.74 2.48
C CYS A 91 -7.58 -4.52 3.68
N ASN A 92 -6.31 -4.30 4.03
CA ASN A 92 -5.69 -4.97 5.18
C ASN A 92 -6.39 -4.63 6.50
N LYS A 93 -6.78 -3.36 6.70
CA LYS A 93 -7.55 -2.95 7.88
C LYS A 93 -8.95 -3.58 7.91
N ALA A 94 -9.64 -3.64 6.77
CA ALA A 94 -10.95 -4.28 6.66
C ALA A 94 -10.86 -5.78 7.01
N TRP A 95 -9.82 -6.47 6.51
CA TRP A 95 -9.58 -7.87 6.81
C TRP A 95 -9.32 -8.12 8.31
N GLN A 96 -8.54 -7.25 8.95
CA GLN A 96 -8.32 -7.32 10.40
C GLN A 96 -9.62 -7.12 11.19
N ALA A 97 -10.48 -6.18 10.78
CA ALA A 97 -11.77 -5.96 11.42
C ALA A 97 -12.70 -7.17 11.26
N TYR A 98 -12.76 -7.75 10.05
CA TYR A 98 -13.52 -8.97 9.77
C TYR A 98 -13.07 -10.13 10.67
N ASN A 99 -11.75 -10.37 10.79
CA ASN A 99 -11.23 -11.45 11.62
C ASN A 99 -11.57 -11.26 13.10
N LYS A 100 -11.54 -10.03 13.61
CA LYS A 100 -11.97 -9.73 14.99
C LYS A 100 -13.46 -9.99 15.19
N ALA A 101 -14.30 -9.55 14.25
CA ALA A 101 -15.73 -9.79 14.30
C ALA A 101 -16.05 -11.29 14.29
N ARG A 102 -15.37 -12.06 13.42
CA ARG A 102 -15.50 -13.52 13.36
C ARG A 102 -15.11 -14.19 14.67
N GLN A 103 -13.99 -13.79 15.29
CA GLN A 103 -13.60 -14.32 16.60
C GLN A 103 -14.61 -14.02 17.70
N ALA A 104 -15.23 -12.82 17.67
CA ALA A 104 -16.29 -12.46 18.62
C ALA A 104 -17.55 -13.32 18.40
N TYR A 105 -17.95 -13.52 17.15
CA TYR A 105 -19.03 -14.42 16.77
C TYR A 105 -18.79 -15.84 17.27
N ASP A 106 -17.60 -16.41 16.99
CA ASP A 106 -17.27 -17.78 17.41
C ASP A 106 -17.30 -17.93 18.95
N LYS A 107 -16.94 -16.88 19.70
CA LYS A 107 -17.06 -16.87 21.17
C LYS A 107 -18.51 -16.81 21.62
N ALA A 108 -19.33 -15.96 20.99
CA ALA A 108 -20.75 -15.85 21.29
C ALA A 108 -21.49 -17.16 20.99
N GLN A 109 -21.18 -17.80 19.86
CA GLN A 109 -21.77 -19.09 19.49
C GLN A 109 -21.43 -20.16 20.54
N ARG A 110 -20.16 -20.29 20.94
CA ARG A 110 -19.79 -21.25 22.00
C ARG A 110 -20.49 -20.97 23.34
N ALA A 111 -20.70 -19.70 23.68
CA ALA A 111 -21.43 -19.34 24.89
C ALA A 111 -22.91 -19.73 24.79
N TYR A 112 -23.52 -19.52 23.63
CA TYR A 112 -24.89 -19.95 23.33
C TYR A 112 -25.02 -21.48 23.42
N ASP A 113 -24.15 -22.22 22.73
CA ASP A 113 -24.18 -23.69 22.72
C ASP A 113 -24.04 -24.25 24.14
N ASN A 114 -23.16 -23.66 24.96
CA ASN A 114 -23.01 -24.05 26.36
C ASN A 114 -24.26 -23.74 27.20
N ALA A 115 -24.91 -22.59 26.97
CA ALA A 115 -26.13 -22.22 27.68
C ALA A 115 -27.31 -23.14 27.30
N GLU A 116 -27.42 -23.50 26.03
CA GLU A 116 -28.39 -24.48 25.52
C GLU A 116 -28.20 -25.84 26.18
N LEU A 117 -26.97 -26.35 26.23
CA LEU A 117 -26.65 -27.61 26.94
C LEU A 117 -26.99 -27.57 28.43
N ILE A 118 -26.75 -26.44 29.11
CA ILE A 118 -27.11 -26.27 30.52
C ILE A 118 -28.63 -26.26 30.66
N TYR A 119 -29.33 -25.51 29.81
CA TYR A 119 -30.79 -25.43 29.81
C TYR A 119 -31.41 -26.82 29.62
N ASP A 120 -30.97 -27.57 28.62
CA ASP A 120 -31.47 -28.91 28.34
C ASP A 120 -31.27 -29.84 29.55
N ARG A 121 -30.09 -29.82 30.17
CA ARG A 121 -29.82 -30.61 31.39
C ARG A 121 -30.71 -30.19 32.56
N VAL A 122 -30.91 -28.89 32.77
CA VAL A 122 -31.78 -28.40 33.84
C VAL A 122 -33.21 -28.82 33.56
N LEU A 123 -33.71 -28.61 32.33
CA LEU A 123 -35.05 -29.02 31.93
C LEU A 123 -35.27 -30.50 32.17
N GLU A 124 -34.33 -31.36 31.74
CA GLU A 124 -34.39 -32.81 31.95
C GLU A 124 -34.51 -33.19 33.44
N ASN A 125 -33.74 -32.54 34.32
CA ASN A 125 -33.81 -32.78 35.77
C ASN A 125 -35.15 -32.35 36.38
N TYR A 126 -35.78 -31.31 35.86
CA TYR A 126 -37.03 -30.75 36.37
C TYR A 126 -38.29 -31.25 35.62
N LEU A 127 -38.14 -32.08 34.58
CA LEU A 127 -39.27 -32.63 33.82
C LEU A 127 -40.33 -33.30 34.71
N PRO A 128 -39.98 -34.16 35.69
CA PRO A 128 -41.00 -34.79 36.54
C PRO A 128 -41.83 -33.79 37.35
N GLU A 129 -41.20 -32.73 37.84
CA GLU A 129 -41.88 -31.67 38.59
C GLU A 129 -42.79 -30.83 37.68
N LEU A 130 -42.33 -30.56 36.46
CA LEU A 130 -43.11 -29.87 35.43
C LEU A 130 -44.30 -30.72 34.95
N GLU A 131 -44.16 -32.05 34.83
CA GLU A 131 -45.27 -32.94 34.50
C GLU A 131 -46.35 -32.93 35.59
N VAL A 132 -45.96 -32.94 36.86
CA VAL A 132 -46.90 -32.80 37.99
C VAL A 132 -47.61 -31.46 37.97
N LEU A 133 -46.91 -30.36 37.67
CA LEU A 133 -47.50 -29.03 37.53
C LEU A 133 -48.48 -28.97 36.34
N HIS A 134 -48.05 -29.46 35.17
CA HIS A 134 -48.86 -29.49 33.97
C HIS A 134 -50.16 -30.29 34.16
N ALA A 135 -50.10 -31.46 34.83
CA ALA A 135 -51.29 -32.24 35.12
C ALA A 135 -52.30 -31.51 36.03
N LYS A 136 -51.83 -30.63 36.92
CA LYS A 136 -52.70 -29.79 37.76
C LYS A 136 -53.31 -28.62 36.99
N GLU A 137 -52.53 -27.96 36.13
CA GLU A 137 -52.95 -26.78 35.40
C GLU A 137 -53.72 -27.10 34.11
N CYS A 138 -53.52 -28.29 33.54
CA CYS A 138 -54.11 -28.74 32.29
C CYS A 138 -54.63 -30.20 32.39
N PRO A 139 -55.70 -30.45 33.19
CA PRO A 139 -56.14 -31.80 33.56
C PRO A 139 -56.67 -32.66 32.40
N ASP A 140 -57.14 -32.04 31.31
CA ASP A 140 -57.65 -32.74 30.12
C ASP A 140 -56.66 -32.72 28.94
N CYS A 141 -55.39 -32.41 29.19
CA CYS A 141 -54.38 -32.33 28.13
C CYS A 141 -54.07 -33.72 27.56
N PRO A 142 -54.13 -33.92 26.22
CA PRO A 142 -53.80 -35.21 25.61
C PRO A 142 -52.28 -35.41 25.43
N TRP A 143 -51.45 -34.84 26.31
CA TRP A 143 -49.99 -35.02 26.30
C TRP A 143 -49.60 -36.38 26.90
N ASP A 144 -48.76 -37.16 26.20
CA ASP A 144 -48.35 -38.52 26.61
C ASP A 144 -46.96 -38.61 27.28
N GLY A 145 -46.37 -37.47 27.66
CA GLY A 145 -44.99 -37.40 28.14
C GLY A 145 -43.95 -37.16 27.03
N LYS A 146 -44.33 -37.28 25.75
CA LYS A 146 -43.42 -37.08 24.61
C LYS A 146 -43.97 -36.14 23.55
N LYS A 147 -45.29 -36.18 23.32
CA LYS A 147 -45.99 -35.36 22.31
C LYS A 147 -47.44 -35.16 22.71
N ILE A 148 -48.07 -34.17 22.09
CA ILE A 148 -49.52 -33.99 22.14
C ILE A 148 -50.17 -35.05 21.23
N ILE A 149 -51.14 -35.78 21.76
CA ILE A 149 -51.95 -36.72 20.98
C ILE A 149 -53.12 -35.97 20.34
N PHE A 150 -53.15 -35.95 19.01
CA PHE A 150 -54.27 -35.41 18.25
C PHE A 150 -55.22 -36.54 17.91
N ASN A 151 -56.37 -36.61 18.58
CA ASN A 151 -57.45 -37.51 18.21
C ASN A 151 -58.03 -37.05 16.86
N LYS A 152 -58.05 -37.93 15.87
CA LYS A 152 -58.79 -37.73 14.61
C LYS A 152 -60.23 -38.20 14.77
#